data_AF-A0A6M3KTE2-F1
#
_entry.id   AF-A0A6M3KTE2-F1
#
_cell.length_a   1.000
_cell.length_b   1.000
_cell.length_c   1.000
_cell.angle_alpha   90.00
_cell.angle_beta   90.00
_cell.angle_gamma   90.00
#
_symmetry.space_group_name_H-M   'P 1'
#
loop_
_entity.id
_entity.type
_entity.pdbx_description
1 polymer ?
#
loop_
_entity_poly.entity_id
_entity_poly.type
_entity_poly.pdbx_seq_one_letter_code
_entity_poly.pdbx_strand_id
1 'polypeptide(L)' 'MLTVKEIAEKLQVHEQTVYRWINRGELKAQRVGGLLRITEEAYQEFINKG' A
#
# COMPACT_ATOMS: atom_id res chain seq x y z
N MET A 1 5.95 -9.35 1.24
CA MET A 1 5.03 -8.54 0.42
C MET A 1 3.73 -8.39 1.19
N LEU A 2 3.26 -7.16 1.33
CA LEU A 2 2.01 -6.80 2.01
C LEU A 2 0.87 -6.68 0.99
N THR A 3 -0.35 -6.91 1.46
CA THR A 3 -1.59 -6.66 0.74
C THR A 3 -2.17 -5.31 1.13
N VAL A 4 -3.11 -4.82 0.32
CA VAL A 4 -3.88 -3.62 0.63
C VAL A 4 -4.56 -3.73 2.00
N LYS A 5 -5.13 -4.90 2.30
CA LYS A 5 -5.80 -5.19 3.57
C LYS A 5 -4.85 -5.10 4.77
N GLU A 6 -3.68 -5.73 4.69
CA GLU A 6 -2.69 -5.68 5.78
C GLU A 6 -2.21 -4.25 6.05
N ILE A 7 -2.00 -3.45 5.00
CA ILE A 7 -1.62 -2.04 5.18
C ILE A 7 -2.77 -1.24 5.81
N ALA A 8 -4.00 -1.47 5.37
CA ALA A 8 -5.18 -0.83 5.93
C ALA A 8 -5.32 -1.13 7.43
N GLU A 9 -5.14 -2.39 7.83
CA GLU A 9 -5.12 -2.82 9.22
C GLU A 9 -3.97 -2.17 10.02
N LYS A 10 -2.73 -2.17 9.48
CA LYS A 10 -1.57 -1.58 10.16
C LYS A 10 -1.72 -0.07 10.40
N LEU A 11 -2.25 0.65 9.40
CA LEU A 11 -2.42 2.10 9.46
C LEU A 11 -3.78 2.53 10.03
N GLN A 12 -4.64 1.58 10.41
CA GLN A 12 -5.98 1.83 10.93
C GLN A 12 -6.83 2.72 9.98
N VAL A 13 -6.72 2.47 8.67
CA VAL A 13 -7.49 3.16 7.63
C VAL A 13 -8.37 2.18 6.86
N HIS A 14 -9.37 2.70 6.15
CA HIS A 14 -10.16 1.89 5.23
C HIS A 14 -9.32 1.45 4.01
N GLU A 15 -9.52 0.24 3.48
CA GLU A 15 -8.83 -0.26 2.28
C GLU A 15 -8.95 0.70 1.08
N GLN A 16 -10.10 1.35 0.93
CA GLN A 16 -10.34 2.39 -0.08
C GLN A 16 -9.35 3.56 0.01
N THR A 17 -8.87 3.90 1.20
CA THR A 17 -7.84 4.93 1.37
C THR A 17 -6.51 4.45 0.82
N VAL A 18 -6.14 3.19 1.07
CA VAL A 18 -4.94 2.57 0.51
C VAL A 18 -5.02 2.49 -1.01
N TYR A 19 -6.17 2.09 -1.58
CA TYR A 19 -6.39 2.12 -3.03
C TYR A 19 -6.24 3.53 -3.60
N ARG A 20 -6.75 4.57 -2.90
CA ARG A 20 -6.57 5.96 -3.31
C ARG A 20 -5.10 6.37 -3.33
N TRP A 21 -4.32 6.02 -2.31
CA TRP A 21 -2.88 6.30 -2.29
C TRP A 21 -2.14 5.63 -3.45
N ILE A 22 -2.49 4.39 -3.76
CA ILE A 22 -1.93 3.67 -4.92
C ILE A 22 -2.30 4.37 -6.22
N ASN A 23 -3.58 4.72 -6.40
CA ASN A 23 -4.07 5.39 -7.62
C ASN A 23 -3.48 6.79 -7.81
N ARG A 24 -3.15 7.49 -6.71
CA ARG A 24 -2.48 8.79 -6.73
C ARG A 24 -0.96 8.70 -6.91
N GLY A 25 -0.39 7.49 -6.85
CA GLY A 25 1.05 7.27 -6.90
C GLY A 25 1.79 7.60 -5.59
N GLU A 26 1.06 7.82 -4.50
CA GLU A 26 1.62 8.07 -3.16
C GLU A 26 2.20 6.78 -2.57
N LEU A 27 1.51 5.65 -2.75
CA LEU A 27 1.96 4.33 -2.31
C LEU A 27 2.28 3.44 -3.51
N LYS A 28 3.55 3.01 -3.63
CA LYS A 28 3.97 2.12 -4.73
C LYS A 28 3.43 0.70 -4.49
N ALA A 29 2.73 0.17 -5.49
CA ALA A 29 2.26 -1.22 -5.51
C ALA A 29 2.61 -1.90 -6.84
N GLN A 30 2.84 -3.21 -6.79
CA GLN A 30 3.16 -4.05 -7.95
C GLN A 30 2.07 -5.08 -8.18
N ARG A 31 1.78 -5.41 -9.44
CA ARG A 31 0.86 -6.50 -9.78
C ARG A 31 1.65 -7.79 -9.92
N VAL A 32 1.41 -8.74 -9.01
CA VAL A 32 2.03 -10.07 -9.01
C VAL A 32 0.92 -11.11 -9.10
N GLY A 33 0.89 -11.86 -10.21
CA GLY A 33 -0.16 -12.87 -10.45
C GLY A 33 -1.58 -12.29 -10.47
N GLY A 34 -1.75 -11.05 -10.95
CA GLY A 34 -3.03 -10.35 -11.00
C GLY A 34 -3.44 -9.65 -9.69
N LEU A 35 -2.72 -9.89 -8.59
CA LEU A 35 -2.99 -9.28 -7.29
C LEU A 35 -2.06 -8.10 -7.01
N LEU A 36 -2.58 -7.08 -6.34
CA LEU A 36 -1.78 -5.96 -5.85
C LEU A 36 -0.96 -6.39 -4.63
N ARG A 37 0.34 -6.13 -4.70
CA ARG A 37 1.32 -6.40 -3.65
C ARG A 37 2.15 -5.16 -3.41
N ILE A 38 2.36 -4.83 -2.14
CA ILE A 38 3.23 -3.75 -1.70
C ILE A 38 4.49 -4.38 -1.11
N THR A 39 5.67 -3.90 -1.49
CA THR A 39 6.91 -4.39 -0.87
C THR A 39 7.11 -3.71 0.48
N GLU A 40 7.89 -4.32 1.37
CA GLU A 40 8.15 -3.68 2.67
C GLU A 40 8.85 -2.34 2.47
N GLU A 41 9.77 -2.25 1.52
CA GLU A 41 10.49 -1.02 1.18
C GLU A 41 9.55 0.09 0.70
N ALA A 42 8.56 -0.24 -0.14
CA ALA A 42 7.56 0.73 -0.60
C ALA A 42 6.68 1.23 0.55
N TYR A 43 6.34 0.36 1.49
CA TYR A 43 5.61 0.73 2.70
C TYR A 43 6.47 1.62 3.62
N GLN A 44 7.73 1.27 3.83
CA GLN A 44 8.69 2.07 4.61
C GLN A 44 8.93 3.45 3.97
N GLU A 45 9.08 3.53 2.64
CA GLU A 45 9.19 4.80 1.91
C GLU A 45 7.94 5.67 2.09
N PHE A 46 6.75 5.06 2.12
CA PHE A 46 5.49 5.77 2.31
C PHE A 46 5.37 6.37 3.72
N ILE A 47 5.66 5.61 4.77
CA ILE A 47 5.55 6.10 6.16
C ILE A 47 6.64 7.13 6.50
N ASN A 48 7.84 7.02 5.90
CA ASN A 48 8.94 7.95 6.15
C ASN A 48 8.82 9.27 5.37
N LYS A 49 7.87 9.37 4.42
CA LYS A 49 7.59 10.61 3.67
C LYS A 49 6.59 11.55 4.37
N GLY A 50 5.96 11.10 5.45
CA GLY A 50 5.06 11.91 6.29
C GLY A 50 5.78 12.51 7.48
#